data_AF-A0A849EC51-F1
#
_entry.id   AF-A0A849EC51-F1
#
_cell.length_a   1.000
_cell.length_b   1.000
_cell.length_c   1.000
_cell.angle_alpha   90.00
_cell.angle_beta   90.00
_cell.angle_gamma   90.00
#
_symmetry.space_group_name_H-M   'P 1'
#
loop_
_entity.id
_entity.type
_entity.pdbx_description
1 polymer ?
#
loop_
_entity_poly.entity_id
_entity_poly.type
_entity_poly.pdbx_seq_one_letter_code
_entity_poly.pdbx_strand_id
1 'polypeptide(L)'
;MPVNRRSVLKGSIAATFTGATAGLMPARVMATPLARPIASTGEMLPLVGLGSWITFNVGNNQKLLDASTEVMAAFFESGGRMIDSSPMYGSSQATIGYGLKKLGMPKALFSADKVWTSSAGNGASQIETSRGHWGVPEFDLVQVHNLVAWREHLEMLQTKKAAGELKYIGIT
;
A
#
# COMPACT_ATOMS: atom_id res chain seq x y z
N MET A 1 -38.41 44.71 20.91
CA MET A 1 -38.58 43.25 21.15
C MET A 1 -37.32 42.54 20.68
N PRO A 2 -36.69 41.65 21.46
CA PRO A 2 -35.46 41.02 21.04
C PRO A 2 -35.75 39.95 19.99
N VAL A 3 -35.03 40.00 18.87
CA VAL A 3 -35.11 39.00 17.80
C VAL A 3 -34.38 37.74 18.27
N ASN A 4 -35.09 36.62 18.36
CA ASN A 4 -34.54 35.30 18.72
C ASN A 4 -34.22 34.51 17.44
N ARG A 5 -33.19 33.64 17.50
CA ARG A 5 -32.70 32.74 16.44
C ARG A 5 -33.80 31.93 15.74
N ARG A 6 -34.92 31.66 16.42
CA ARG A 6 -36.09 30.95 15.86
C ARG A 6 -36.87 31.75 14.81
N SER A 7 -36.79 33.07 14.81
CA SER A 7 -37.50 33.95 13.86
C SER A 7 -36.77 34.05 12.51
N VAL A 8 -35.47 33.79 12.48
CA VAL A 8 -34.66 33.79 11.24
C VAL A 8 -34.90 32.50 10.43
N LEU A 9 -35.28 31.39 11.08
CA LEU A 9 -35.43 30.10 10.42
C LEU A 9 -36.80 29.85 9.75
N LYS A 10 -37.75 30.78 9.84
CA LYS A 10 -39.11 30.61 9.29
C LYS A 10 -39.45 31.46 8.07
N GLY A 11 -38.55 32.32 7.62
CA GLY A 11 -38.82 33.27 6.53
C GLY A 11 -37.88 33.10 5.35
N SER A 12 -37.90 31.97 4.65
CA SER A 12 -37.36 31.80 3.29
C SER A 12 -37.75 30.44 2.69
N ILE A 13 -39.04 30.23 2.42
CA ILE A 13 -39.48 29.25 1.41
C ILE A 13 -40.19 30.06 0.34
N ALA A 14 -39.60 30.05 -0.86
CA ALA A 14 -40.20 30.22 -2.19
C ALA A 14 -39.34 31.12 -3.10
N ALA A 15 -38.29 30.54 -3.67
CA ALA A 15 -37.79 30.96 -4.97
C ALA A 15 -37.54 29.69 -5.79
N THR A 16 -38.51 29.36 -6.64
CA THR A 16 -38.39 28.39 -7.72
C THR A 16 -37.27 28.81 -8.67
N PHE A 17 -36.11 28.19 -8.54
CA PHE A 17 -35.06 28.20 -9.54
C PHE A 17 -35.18 26.92 -10.39
N THR A 18 -35.95 26.98 -11.47
CA THR A 18 -35.76 26.11 -12.63
C THR A 18 -34.52 26.58 -13.37
N GLY A 19 -33.35 26.20 -12.85
CA GLY A 19 -32.07 26.31 -13.53
C GLY A 19 -31.40 24.96 -13.44
N ALA A 20 -31.14 24.33 -14.58
CA ALA A 20 -30.38 23.09 -14.66
C ALA A 20 -28.98 23.32 -14.07
N THR A 21 -28.82 23.10 -12.78
CA THR A 21 -27.51 22.92 -12.15
C THR A 21 -27.01 21.56 -12.59
N ALA A 22 -26.45 21.50 -13.81
CA ALA A 22 -25.48 20.47 -14.13
C ALA A 22 -24.44 20.54 -13.02
N GLY A 23 -24.48 19.56 -12.12
CA GLY A 23 -23.65 19.54 -10.93
C GLY A 23 -22.20 19.57 -11.35
N LEU A 24 -21.59 20.74 -11.23
CA LEU A 24 -20.14 20.89 -11.16
C LEU A 24 -19.71 20.18 -9.89
N MET A 25 -19.57 18.86 -9.98
CA MET A 25 -18.79 18.09 -9.04
C MET A 25 -17.42 18.77 -9.03
N PRO A 26 -16.96 19.33 -7.90
CA PRO A 26 -15.64 19.94 -7.86
C PRO A 26 -14.65 18.87 -8.30
N ALA A 27 -13.92 19.14 -9.39
CA ALA A 27 -12.84 18.27 -9.81
C ALA A 27 -11.91 18.16 -8.61
N ARG A 28 -11.82 16.96 -8.02
CA ARG A 28 -10.89 16.69 -6.93
C ARG A 28 -9.50 16.78 -7.54
N VAL A 29 -8.87 17.94 -7.39
CA VAL A 29 -7.46 18.11 -7.71
C VAL A 29 -6.71 17.22 -6.72
N MET A 30 -6.40 16.00 -7.16
CA MET A 30 -5.51 15.12 -6.41
C MET A 30 -4.13 15.75 -6.48
N ALA A 31 -3.69 16.35 -5.37
CA ALA A 31 -2.33 16.83 -5.27
C ALA A 31 -1.38 15.64 -5.44
N THR A 32 -0.47 15.72 -6.40
CA THR A 32 0.57 14.70 -6.57
C THR A 32 1.36 14.60 -5.26
N PRO A 33 1.51 13.40 -4.66
CA PRO A 33 2.31 13.25 -3.46
C PRO A 33 3.74 13.74 -3.68
N LEU A 34 4.31 14.38 -2.66
CA LEU A 34 5.74 14.64 -2.63
C LEU A 34 6.50 13.32 -2.76
N ALA A 35 7.56 13.33 -3.56
CA ALA A 35 8.37 12.15 -3.86
C ALA A 35 9.85 12.46 -3.72
N ARG A 36 10.65 11.42 -3.50
CA ARG A 36 12.12 11.48 -3.42
C ARG A 36 12.74 10.39 -4.31
N PRO A 37 13.89 10.67 -4.96
CA PRO A 37 14.61 9.65 -5.71
C PRO A 37 15.23 8.60 -4.77
N ILE A 38 15.20 7.34 -5.17
CA ILE A 38 16.09 6.31 -4.61
C ILE A 38 17.50 6.61 -5.10
N ALA A 39 18.46 6.78 -4.18
CA ALA A 39 19.79 7.30 -4.49
C ALA A 39 20.54 6.52 -5.59
N SER A 40 20.38 5.20 -5.64
CA SER A 40 21.11 4.35 -6.60
C SER A 40 20.56 4.37 -8.03
N THR A 41 19.28 4.73 -8.22
CA THR A 41 18.58 4.59 -9.52
C THR A 41 17.88 5.86 -9.98
N GLY A 42 17.64 6.82 -9.09
CA GLY A 42 16.81 8.00 -9.38
C GLY A 42 15.31 7.72 -9.43
N GLU A 43 14.86 6.49 -9.18
CA GLU A 43 13.42 6.17 -9.19
C GLU A 43 12.69 7.00 -8.13
N MET A 44 11.68 7.77 -8.55
CA MET A 44 10.91 8.63 -7.67
C MET A 44 9.85 7.83 -6.91
N LEU A 45 9.98 7.75 -5.59
CA LEU A 45 8.97 7.15 -4.72
C LEU A 45 8.26 8.22 -3.87
N PRO A 46 6.92 8.13 -3.68
CA PRO A 46 6.20 8.95 -2.72
C PRO A 46 6.83 8.87 -1.33
N LEU A 47 6.83 9.99 -0.60
CA LEU A 47 7.40 10.06 0.75
C LEU A 47 6.66 9.21 1.79
N VAL A 48 5.43 8.80 1.50
CA VAL A 48 4.58 7.99 2.38
C VAL A 48 4.30 6.64 1.72
N GLY A 49 4.61 5.56 2.45
CA GLY A 49 4.25 4.19 2.09
C GLY A 49 3.14 3.63 2.99
N LEU A 50 2.59 2.48 2.59
CA LEU A 50 1.58 1.74 3.34
C LEU A 50 2.19 0.51 4.02
N GLY A 51 2.31 0.56 5.35
CA GLY A 51 2.73 -0.60 6.15
C GLY A 51 1.54 -1.51 6.50
N SER A 52 1.81 -2.81 6.67
CA SER A 52 0.78 -3.84 6.88
C SER A 52 0.88 -4.59 8.21
N TRP A 53 1.84 -4.24 9.08
CA TRP A 53 2.00 -4.89 10.37
C TRP A 53 0.77 -4.68 11.25
N ILE A 54 0.25 -5.76 11.85
CA ILE A 54 -0.96 -5.82 12.70
C ILE A 54 -2.26 -5.51 11.95
N THR A 55 -2.35 -4.38 11.25
CA THR A 55 -3.60 -3.87 10.66
C THR A 55 -4.16 -4.71 9.52
N PHE A 56 -3.29 -5.45 8.82
CA PHE A 56 -3.68 -6.32 7.71
C PHE A 56 -3.70 -7.82 8.10
N ASN A 57 -3.39 -8.15 9.37
CA ASN A 57 -3.46 -9.51 9.89
C ASN A 57 -4.90 -9.87 10.27
N VAL A 58 -5.76 -10.03 9.26
CA VAL A 58 -7.22 -10.19 9.40
C VAL A 58 -7.73 -11.61 9.09
N GLY A 59 -6.83 -12.55 8.80
CA GLY A 59 -7.15 -13.92 8.42
C GLY A 59 -8.06 -13.99 7.20
N ASN A 60 -9.07 -14.85 7.28
CA ASN A 60 -10.05 -15.07 6.21
C ASN A 60 -11.37 -14.30 6.44
N ASN A 61 -11.36 -13.27 7.30
CA ASN A 61 -12.56 -12.48 7.55
C ASN A 61 -12.88 -11.61 6.33
N GLN A 62 -13.90 -12.00 5.56
CA GLN A 62 -14.25 -11.35 4.31
C GLN A 62 -14.50 -9.84 4.44
N LYS A 63 -15.19 -9.41 5.50
CA LYS A 63 -15.46 -7.98 5.74
C LYS A 63 -14.18 -7.19 5.97
N LEU A 64 -13.22 -7.77 6.69
CA LEU A 64 -11.94 -7.12 6.96
C LEU A 64 -11.02 -7.15 5.75
N LEU A 65 -11.01 -8.23 4.97
CA LEU A 65 -10.31 -8.30 3.68
C LEU A 65 -10.80 -7.21 2.72
N ASP A 66 -12.13 -7.02 2.64
CA ASP A 66 -12.73 -5.97 1.84
C ASP A 66 -12.36 -4.57 2.35
N ALA A 67 -12.42 -4.34 3.67
CA ALA A 67 -12.00 -3.07 4.27
C ALA A 67 -10.51 -2.76 4.03
N SER A 68 -9.61 -3.74 4.16
CA SER A 68 -8.19 -3.57 3.81
C SER A 68 -8.01 -3.25 2.32
N THR A 69 -8.82 -3.85 1.45
CA THR A 69 -8.81 -3.55 0.01
C THR A 69 -9.25 -2.11 -0.28
N GLU A 70 -10.26 -1.60 0.43
CA GLU A 70 -10.71 -0.20 0.32
C GLU A 70 -9.60 0.78 0.75
N VAL A 71 -8.84 0.45 1.81
CA VAL A 71 -7.67 1.23 2.22
C VAL A 71 -6.60 1.24 1.13
N MET A 72 -6.31 0.08 0.51
CA MET A 72 -5.37 0.00 -0.61
C MET A 72 -5.85 0.80 -1.81
N ALA A 73 -7.14 0.74 -2.14
CA ALA A 73 -7.73 1.51 -3.24
C ALA A 73 -7.54 3.01 -3.02
N ALA A 74 -7.93 3.51 -1.84
CA ALA A 74 -7.76 4.92 -1.48
C ALA A 74 -6.29 5.35 -1.47
N PHE A 75 -5.37 4.46 -1.04
CA PHE A 75 -3.93 4.71 -1.09
C PHE A 75 -3.43 4.90 -2.52
N PHE A 76 -3.78 4.00 -3.45
CA PHE A 76 -3.39 4.12 -4.86
C PHE A 76 -4.06 5.32 -5.55
N GLU A 77 -5.34 5.57 -5.30
CA GLU A 77 -6.08 6.74 -5.82
C GLU A 77 -5.46 8.07 -5.37
N SER A 78 -4.85 8.08 -4.18
CA SER A 78 -4.13 9.25 -3.65
C SER A 78 -2.68 9.35 -4.13
N GLY A 79 -2.26 8.51 -5.08
CA GLY A 79 -0.91 8.50 -5.64
C GLY A 79 0.13 7.70 -4.82
N GLY A 80 -0.33 6.92 -3.84
CA GLY A 80 0.50 5.97 -3.11
C GLY A 80 1.05 4.87 -4.02
N ARG A 81 2.23 4.35 -3.67
CA ARG A 81 2.93 3.32 -4.46
C ARG A 81 3.44 2.16 -3.61
N MET A 82 4.27 2.46 -2.59
CA MET A 82 4.96 1.44 -1.81
C MET A 82 4.05 0.78 -0.77
N ILE A 83 3.91 -0.54 -0.84
CA ILE A 83 3.32 -1.36 0.21
C ILE A 83 4.42 -2.23 0.84
N ASP A 84 4.49 -2.28 2.17
CA ASP A 84 5.48 -3.04 2.93
C ASP A 84 4.85 -4.17 3.76
N SER A 85 5.42 -5.37 3.72
CA SER A 85 5.01 -6.53 4.53
C SER A 85 6.18 -7.37 5.02
N SER A 86 5.88 -8.50 5.67
CA SER A 86 6.86 -9.47 6.12
C SER A 86 6.23 -10.85 6.31
N PRO A 87 6.98 -11.96 6.17
CA PRO A 87 6.52 -13.30 6.54
C PRO A 87 6.04 -13.41 7.99
N MET A 88 6.59 -12.60 8.90
CA MET A 88 6.18 -12.63 10.31
C MET A 88 4.89 -11.87 10.62
N TYR A 89 4.27 -11.19 9.64
CA TYR A 89 3.07 -10.35 9.88
C TYR A 89 1.76 -11.15 9.81
N GLY A 90 1.79 -12.45 10.11
CA GLY A 90 0.61 -13.30 10.08
C GLY A 90 -0.01 -13.35 8.69
N SER A 91 -1.31 -13.05 8.57
CA SER A 91 -2.02 -13.11 7.30
C SER A 91 -1.80 -11.90 6.39
N SER A 92 -1.02 -10.88 6.80
CA SER A 92 -0.92 -9.61 6.06
C SER A 92 -0.51 -9.77 4.59
N GLN A 93 0.42 -10.68 4.28
CA GLN A 93 0.84 -10.93 2.88
C GLN A 93 -0.34 -11.45 2.03
N ALA A 94 -1.13 -12.39 2.55
CA ALA A 94 -2.30 -12.92 1.87
C ALA A 94 -3.43 -11.87 1.77
N THR A 95 -3.60 -11.02 2.79
CA THR A 95 -4.54 -9.88 2.76
C THR A 95 -4.18 -8.89 1.64
N ILE A 96 -2.89 -8.55 1.51
CA ILE A 96 -2.40 -7.71 0.42
C ILE A 96 -2.67 -8.39 -0.93
N GLY A 97 -2.34 -9.67 -1.07
CA GLY A 97 -2.59 -10.40 -2.33
C GLY A 97 -4.06 -10.45 -2.73
N TYR A 98 -4.96 -10.62 -1.75
CA TYR A 98 -6.41 -10.52 -1.98
C TYR A 98 -6.79 -9.14 -2.55
N GLY A 99 -6.33 -8.06 -1.91
CA GLY A 99 -6.61 -6.71 -2.35
C GLY A 99 -6.03 -6.38 -3.72
N LEU A 100 -4.77 -6.76 -3.97
CA LEU A 100 -4.11 -6.54 -5.27
C LEU A 100 -4.86 -7.24 -6.41
N LYS A 101 -5.29 -8.49 -6.19
CA LYS A 101 -6.10 -9.23 -7.15
C LYS A 101 -7.43 -8.53 -7.42
N LYS A 102 -8.13 -8.09 -6.38
CA LYS A 102 -9.42 -7.41 -6.48
C LYS A 102 -9.33 -6.05 -7.18
N LEU A 103 -8.20 -5.34 -7.01
CA LEU A 103 -7.90 -4.05 -7.65
C LEU A 103 -7.28 -4.19 -9.05
N GLY A 104 -7.08 -5.41 -9.56
CA GLY A 104 -6.54 -5.64 -10.89
C GLY A 104 -5.05 -5.35 -11.03
N MET A 105 -4.25 -5.59 -9.98
CA MET A 105 -2.79 -5.42 -9.94
C MET A 105 -2.34 -4.01 -10.36
N PRO A 106 -2.48 -3.00 -9.48
CA PRO A 106 -2.16 -1.61 -9.80
C PRO A 106 -0.72 -1.45 -10.32
N LYS A 107 -0.56 -0.89 -11.53
CA LYS A 107 0.76 -0.66 -12.16
C LYS A 107 1.70 0.22 -11.34
N ALA A 108 1.13 1.03 -10.44
CA ALA A 108 1.87 1.95 -9.58
C ALA A 108 2.55 1.25 -8.40
N LEU A 109 2.15 0.00 -8.08
CA LEU A 109 2.65 -0.78 -6.96
C LEU A 109 4.18 -0.82 -6.96
N PHE A 110 4.74 -0.48 -5.81
CA PHE A 110 6.10 -0.83 -5.43
C PHE A 110 6.01 -1.82 -4.27
N SER A 111 6.40 -3.06 -4.50
CA SER A 111 6.23 -4.17 -3.58
C SER A 111 7.49 -4.36 -2.71
N ALA A 112 7.35 -4.13 -1.41
CA ALA A 112 8.41 -4.31 -0.43
C ALA A 112 8.05 -5.46 0.52
N ASP A 113 8.88 -6.49 0.54
CA ASP A 113 8.75 -7.60 1.50
C ASP A 113 10.10 -7.85 2.18
N LYS A 114 10.13 -8.88 3.02
CA LYS A 114 11.28 -9.19 3.85
C LYS A 114 11.58 -10.69 3.86
N VAL A 115 12.81 -11.02 4.22
CA VAL A 115 13.21 -12.37 4.61
C VAL A 115 13.42 -12.40 6.12
N TRP A 116 12.78 -13.36 6.78
CA TRP A 116 12.79 -13.57 8.22
C TRP A 116 12.81 -15.08 8.52
N THR A 117 13.99 -15.67 8.45
CA THR A 117 14.23 -17.07 8.80
C THR A 117 15.64 -17.22 9.33
N SER A 118 15.83 -17.99 10.41
CA SER A 118 17.16 -18.25 10.99
C SER A 118 17.99 -19.21 10.14
N SER A 119 17.36 -19.97 9.24
CA SER A 119 18.05 -20.85 8.30
C SER A 119 18.38 -20.12 7.01
N ALA A 120 19.67 -19.94 6.73
CA ALA A 120 20.18 -19.36 5.49
C ALA A 120 19.63 -20.06 4.23
N GLY A 121 19.55 -21.41 4.26
CA GLY A 121 19.06 -22.22 3.14
C GLY A 121 17.58 -22.02 2.80
N ASN A 122 16.81 -21.43 3.72
CA ASN A 122 15.36 -21.23 3.54
C ASN A 122 15.00 -19.80 3.06
N GLY A 123 15.97 -18.89 2.94
CA GLY A 123 15.68 -17.49 2.58
C GLY A 123 15.02 -17.36 1.21
N ALA A 124 15.58 -18.02 0.19
CA ALA A 124 15.05 -17.99 -1.17
C ALA A 124 13.64 -18.61 -1.27
N SER A 125 13.42 -19.76 -0.63
CA SER A 125 12.10 -20.43 -0.63
C SER A 125 11.04 -19.63 0.14
N GLN A 126 11.42 -18.94 1.21
CA GLN A 126 10.52 -18.03 1.92
C GLN A 126 10.13 -16.84 1.05
N ILE A 127 11.07 -16.25 0.29
CA ILE A 127 10.77 -15.16 -0.65
C ILE A 127 9.77 -15.63 -1.73
N GLU A 128 9.97 -16.81 -2.30
CA GLU A 128 9.01 -17.37 -3.27
C GLU A 128 7.63 -17.64 -2.67
N THR A 129 7.58 -18.09 -1.42
CA THR A 129 6.32 -18.30 -0.69
C THR A 129 5.60 -16.96 -0.47
N SER A 130 6.32 -15.94 -0.01
CA SER A 130 5.81 -14.56 0.13
C SER A 130 5.25 -14.04 -1.20
N ARG A 131 5.99 -14.27 -2.30
CA ARG A 131 5.58 -13.86 -3.64
C ARG A 131 4.27 -14.52 -4.05
N GLY A 132 4.11 -15.81 -3.75
CA GLY A 132 2.86 -16.55 -3.92
C GLY A 132 1.69 -15.98 -3.11
N HIS A 133 1.92 -15.55 -1.86
CA HIS A 133 0.90 -14.91 -1.04
C HIS A 133 0.43 -13.57 -1.59
N TRP A 134 1.34 -12.75 -2.11
CA TRP A 134 1.00 -11.48 -2.75
C TRP A 134 0.42 -11.65 -4.15
N GLY A 135 0.78 -12.74 -4.85
CA GLY A 135 0.41 -12.97 -6.25
C GLY A 135 1.14 -12.05 -7.23
N VAL A 136 2.31 -11.50 -6.86
CA VAL A 136 3.14 -10.64 -7.72
C VAL A 136 4.13 -11.48 -8.54
N PRO A 137 4.53 -11.04 -9.74
CA PRO A 137 5.53 -11.76 -10.54
C PRO A 137 6.90 -11.75 -9.88
N GLU A 138 7.30 -10.63 -9.27
CA GLU A 138 8.57 -10.40 -8.57
C GLU A 138 8.36 -9.28 -7.53
N PHE A 139 9.25 -9.19 -6.54
CA PHE A 139 9.27 -8.06 -5.59
C PHE A 139 10.20 -6.94 -6.08
N ASP A 140 9.84 -5.69 -5.82
CA ASP A 140 10.73 -4.55 -6.11
C ASP A 140 11.84 -4.44 -5.07
N LEU A 141 11.52 -4.68 -3.79
CA LEU A 141 12.43 -4.59 -2.66
C LEU A 141 12.26 -5.81 -1.74
N VAL A 142 13.38 -6.47 -1.43
CA VAL A 142 13.43 -7.46 -0.33
C VAL A 142 14.46 -7.05 0.70
N GLN A 143 14.09 -7.09 1.98
CA GLN A 143 14.93 -6.65 3.09
C GLN A 143 15.20 -7.79 4.08
N VAL A 144 16.39 -7.82 4.68
CA VAL A 144 16.63 -8.72 5.82
C VAL A 144 15.97 -8.14 7.07
N HIS A 145 15.07 -8.90 7.69
CA HIS A 145 14.31 -8.43 8.85
C HIS A 145 14.97 -8.77 10.18
N ASN A 146 15.05 -7.81 11.09
CA ASN A 146 15.51 -7.97 12.48
C ASN A 146 16.92 -8.57 12.58
N LEU A 147 17.76 -8.33 11.57
CA LEU A 147 19.12 -8.89 11.44
C LEU A 147 19.22 -10.43 11.57
N VAL A 148 18.11 -11.15 11.42
CA VAL A 148 18.09 -12.60 11.52
C VAL A 148 18.91 -13.17 10.37
N ALA A 149 19.95 -13.97 10.68
CA ALA A 149 20.87 -14.57 9.69
C ALA A 149 21.31 -13.59 8.58
N TRP A 150 21.63 -12.34 8.97
CA TRP A 150 21.72 -11.24 8.02
C TRP A 150 22.87 -11.34 7.03
N ARG A 151 23.98 -12.01 7.39
CA ARG A 151 25.15 -12.10 6.50
C ARG A 151 24.79 -12.96 5.30
N GLU A 152 24.25 -14.13 5.58
CA GLU A 152 23.86 -15.11 4.58
C GLU A 152 22.69 -14.61 3.74
N HIS A 153 21.69 -13.97 4.36
CA HIS A 153 20.58 -13.39 3.60
C HIS A 153 21.00 -12.18 2.78
N LEU A 154 21.87 -11.31 3.29
CA LEU A 154 22.36 -10.18 2.49
C LEU A 154 23.18 -10.66 1.30
N GLU A 155 24.05 -11.66 1.47
CA GLU A 155 24.80 -12.26 0.37
C GLU A 155 23.84 -12.85 -0.68
N MET A 156 22.85 -13.63 -0.25
CA MET A 156 21.81 -14.18 -1.14
C MET A 156 21.04 -13.08 -1.88
N LEU A 157 20.63 -12.01 -1.19
CA LEU A 157 19.93 -10.88 -1.81
C LEU A 157 20.83 -10.12 -2.80
N GLN A 158 22.12 -9.97 -2.50
CA GLN A 158 23.10 -9.38 -3.43
C GLN A 158 23.25 -10.24 -4.69
N THR A 159 23.32 -11.57 -4.56
CA THR A 159 23.36 -12.49 -5.71
C THR A 159 22.11 -12.33 -6.57
N LYS A 160 20.91 -12.34 -5.98
CA LYS A 160 19.64 -12.15 -6.70
C LYS A 160 19.57 -10.80 -7.40
N LYS A 161 20.02 -9.72 -6.74
CA LYS A 161 20.09 -8.39 -7.34
C LYS A 161 21.06 -8.34 -8.52
N ALA A 162 22.24 -8.97 -8.40
CA ALA A 162 23.22 -9.05 -9.48
C ALA A 162 22.70 -9.86 -10.69
N ALA A 163 21.84 -10.87 -10.43
CA ALA A 163 21.16 -11.63 -11.46
C ALA A 163 19.95 -10.91 -12.10
N GLY A 164 19.56 -9.74 -11.58
CA GLY A 164 18.42 -8.96 -12.07
C GLY A 164 17.05 -9.42 -11.55
N GLU A 165 17.01 -10.37 -10.60
CA GLU A 165 15.77 -10.89 -10.01
C GLU A 165 15.15 -9.95 -8.95
N LEU A 166 15.93 -8.97 -8.47
CA LEU A 166 15.49 -7.96 -7.50
C LEU A 166 16.05 -6.60 -7.90
N LYS A 167 15.21 -5.56 -7.85
CA LYS A 167 15.66 -4.18 -8.12
C LYS A 167 16.41 -3.59 -6.94
N TYR A 168 15.86 -3.78 -5.73
CA TYR A 168 16.39 -3.22 -4.50
C TYR A 168 16.50 -4.27 -3.42
N ILE A 169 17.48 -4.08 -2.55
CA ILE A 169 17.70 -4.90 -1.36
C ILE A 169 17.96 -3.97 -0.18
N GLY A 170 17.63 -4.43 1.03
CA GLY A 170 17.83 -3.63 2.23
C GLY A 170 17.96 -4.48 3.50
N ILE A 171 18.05 -3.79 4.63
CA ILE A 171 18.11 -4.37 5.97
C ILE A 171 17.26 -3.48 6.87
N THR A 172 16.51 -4.11 7.77
CA THR A 172 15.64 -3.46 8.77
C THR A 172 15.85 -4.06 10.15
#